data_AF-A0A2L2TI66-F1
#
_entry.id   AF-A0A2L2TI66-F1
#
_cell.length_a   1.000
_cell.length_b   1.000
_cell.length_c   1.000
_cell.angle_alpha   90.00
_cell.angle_beta   90.00
_cell.angle_gamma   90.00
#
_symmetry.space_group_name_H-M   'P 1'
#
loop_
_entity.id
_entity.type
_entity.pdbx_description
1 polymer ?
#
loop_
_entity_poly.entity_id
_entity_poly.type
_entity_poly.pdbx_seq_one_letter_code
_entity_poly.pdbx_strand_id
1 'polypeptide(L)'
;MIEGQYKESQPNSQGLLEFSASEWNVEAFVILLNIMHGHHRQVTKTPGLELIAHIGILVDYYDCLEVVEIFYERWTQWHLDLNKHNYPELSLALPSIAAQNFGPDETVLLFTALVFKNHVQARGLFGLAIFNTEGPLETDLAIPNRVLGMSRIQDS
;
A
#
# COMPACT_ATOMS: atom_id res chain seq x y z
N MET A 1 3.28 11.87 18.98
CA MET A 1 2.53 10.82 19.69
C MET A 1 3.25 10.39 20.97
N ILE A 2 4.53 10.02 20.88
CA ILE A 2 5.37 9.67 22.04
C ILE A 2 5.94 10.87 22.81
N GLU A 3 5.96 12.04 22.19
CA GLU A 3 6.39 13.29 22.82
C GLU A 3 5.16 14.14 23.16
N GLY A 4 5.08 14.66 24.40
CA GLY A 4 4.01 15.55 24.85
C GLY A 4 3.31 15.11 26.15
N GLN A 5 2.20 15.76 26.49
CA GLN A 5 1.39 15.49 27.69
C GLN A 5 0.19 14.56 27.39
N TYR A 6 0.34 13.64 26.45
CA TYR A 6 -0.71 12.71 26.06
C TYR A 6 -0.76 11.51 27.02
N LYS A 7 -1.87 10.76 27.02
CA LYS A 7 -1.96 9.56 27.86
C LYS A 7 -0.94 8.51 27.41
N GLU A 8 -0.70 8.44 26.11
CA GLU A 8 0.20 7.51 25.42
C GLU A 8 1.69 7.80 25.66
N SER A 9 2.01 9.00 26.17
CA SER A 9 3.37 9.35 26.59
C SER A 9 3.63 9.09 28.07
N GLN A 10 2.61 8.65 28.83
CA GLN A 10 2.73 8.27 30.23
C GLN A 10 2.96 6.75 30.34
N PRO A 11 4.06 6.30 30.97
CA PRO A 11 4.29 4.88 31.16
C PRO A 11 3.29 4.28 32.16
N ASN A 12 2.95 3.02 31.94
CA ASN A 12 2.13 2.23 32.86
C ASN A 12 2.88 1.94 34.17
N SER A 13 2.24 1.20 35.09
CA SER A 13 2.84 0.83 36.39
C SER A 13 4.12 0.00 36.29
N GLN A 14 4.43 -0.56 35.12
CA GLN A 14 5.64 -1.33 34.83
C GLN A 14 6.73 -0.50 34.11
N GLY A 15 6.49 0.79 33.86
CA GLY A 15 7.42 1.64 33.13
C GLY A 15 7.34 1.51 31.61
N LEU A 16 6.32 0.82 31.06
CA LEU A 16 6.14 0.60 29.63
C LEU A 16 5.14 1.60 29.04
N LEU A 17 5.42 2.08 27.83
CA LEU A 17 4.45 2.87 27.06
C LEU A 17 3.44 1.94 26.40
N GLU A 18 2.16 2.20 26.61
CA GLU A 18 1.05 1.43 26.04
C GLU A 18 0.33 2.24 24.97
N PHE A 19 0.19 1.66 23.78
CA PHE A 19 -0.56 2.24 22.68
C PHE A 19 -1.76 1.36 22.36
N SER A 20 -2.94 1.94 22.37
CA SER A 20 -4.14 1.29 21.88
C SER A 20 -4.33 1.63 20.41
N ALA A 21 -4.45 0.62 19.56
CA ALA A 21 -4.82 0.77 18.16
C ALA A 21 -6.09 -0.04 17.92
N SER A 22 -7.11 0.60 17.37
CA SER A 22 -8.40 0.00 17.01
C SER A 22 -8.67 0.19 15.53
N GLU A 23 -9.68 -0.50 14.99
CA GLU A 23 -10.17 -0.36 13.59
C GLU A 23 -9.25 -0.94 12.51
N TRP A 24 -8.02 -1.32 12.85
CA TRP A 24 -7.12 -1.98 11.92
C TRP A 24 -7.35 -3.49 11.81
N ASN A 25 -7.08 -4.04 10.62
CA ASN A 25 -6.93 -5.47 10.47
C ASN A 25 -5.77 -5.96 11.35
N VAL A 26 -6.08 -6.86 12.30
CA VAL A 26 -5.14 -7.32 13.33
C VAL A 26 -3.93 -8.03 12.71
N GLU A 27 -4.14 -8.84 11.68
CA GLU A 27 -3.06 -9.57 11.01
C GLU A 27 -2.10 -8.62 10.30
N ALA A 28 -2.63 -7.66 9.54
CA ALA A 28 -1.84 -6.63 8.88
C ALA A 28 -1.00 -5.82 9.88
N PHE A 29 -1.59 -5.48 11.03
CA PHE A 29 -0.91 -4.70 12.05
C PHE A 29 0.21 -5.51 12.73
N VAL A 30 -0.03 -6.78 13.04
CA VAL A 30 1.02 -7.69 13.55
C VAL A 30 2.17 -7.84 12.55
N ILE A 31 1.87 -7.94 11.25
CA ILE A 31 2.91 -7.99 10.21
C ILE A 31 3.73 -6.70 10.22
N LEU A 32 3.09 -5.53 10.27
CA LEU A 32 3.79 -4.26 10.32
C LEU A 32 4.73 -4.17 11.52
N LEU A 33 4.25 -4.54 12.70
CA LEU A 33 5.05 -4.56 13.92
C LEU A 33 6.22 -5.56 13.82
N ASN A 34 5.99 -6.75 13.26
CA ASN A 34 7.06 -7.73 13.05
C ASN A 34 8.14 -7.22 12.09
N ILE A 35 7.76 -6.46 11.07
CA ILE A 35 8.71 -5.78 10.18
C ILE A 35 9.49 -4.73 10.96
N MET A 36 8.83 -3.81 11.66
CA MET A 36 9.48 -2.74 12.44
C MET A 36 10.42 -3.26 13.53
N HIS A 37 10.09 -4.37 14.18
CA HIS A 37 10.89 -4.96 15.26
C HIS A 37 11.96 -5.94 14.79
N GLY A 38 12.11 -6.18 13.47
CA GLY A 38 13.14 -7.09 12.96
C GLY A 38 12.78 -8.58 13.04
N HIS A 39 11.53 -8.93 13.37
CA HIS A 39 11.03 -10.31 13.41
C HIS A 39 10.70 -10.86 12.02
N HIS A 40 11.57 -10.63 11.04
CA HIS A 40 11.30 -10.87 9.62
C HIS A 40 10.98 -12.34 9.28
N ARG A 41 11.40 -13.30 10.11
CA ARG A 41 11.05 -14.72 9.95
C ARG A 41 9.57 -15.00 10.18
N GLN A 42 8.86 -14.13 10.90
CA GLN A 42 7.44 -14.23 11.20
C GLN A 42 6.58 -13.51 10.15
N VAL A 43 7.22 -12.77 9.23
CA VAL A 43 6.53 -12.07 8.15
C VAL A 43 6.17 -13.08 7.06
N THR A 44 4.90 -13.12 6.69
CA THR A 44 4.44 -13.99 5.60
C THR A 44 5.12 -13.62 4.28
N LYS A 45 5.51 -14.63 3.51
CA LYS A 45 6.22 -14.45 2.24
C LYS A 45 5.27 -14.28 1.05
N THR A 46 4.02 -14.69 1.23
CA THR A 46 3.01 -14.79 0.18
C THR A 46 1.65 -14.28 0.72
N PRO A 47 1.59 -13.04 1.23
CA PRO A 47 0.34 -12.46 1.72
C PRO A 47 -0.62 -12.27 0.54
N GLY A 48 -1.90 -12.60 0.73
CA GLY A 48 -2.94 -12.29 -0.26
C GLY A 48 -3.10 -10.79 -0.51
N LEU A 49 -3.71 -10.43 -1.64
CA LEU A 49 -3.86 -9.03 -2.07
C LEU A 49 -4.63 -8.16 -1.06
N GLU A 50 -5.66 -8.70 -0.44
CA GLU A 50 -6.42 -8.02 0.63
C GLU A 50 -5.54 -7.69 1.84
N LEU A 51 -4.66 -8.61 2.25
CA LEU A 51 -3.74 -8.38 3.37
C LEU A 51 -2.70 -7.31 3.01
N ILE A 52 -2.21 -7.31 1.76
CA ILE A 52 -1.32 -6.25 1.24
C ILE A 52 -2.04 -4.90 1.26
N ALA A 53 -3.33 -4.84 0.92
CA ALA A 53 -4.12 -3.61 0.97
C ALA A 53 -4.17 -3.03 2.39
N HIS A 54 -4.49 -3.87 3.38
CA HIS A 54 -4.53 -3.46 4.79
C HIS A 54 -3.15 -3.02 5.31
N ILE A 55 -2.07 -3.69 4.90
CA ILE A 55 -0.71 -3.24 5.20
C ILE A 55 -0.44 -1.89 4.53
N GLY A 56 -0.86 -1.69 3.29
CA GLY A 56 -0.74 -0.41 2.58
C GLY A 56 -1.46 0.75 3.28
N ILE A 57 -2.66 0.51 3.81
CA ILE A 57 -3.40 1.49 4.63
C ILE A 57 -2.57 1.88 5.86
N LEU A 58 -2.03 0.90 6.58
CA LEU A 58 -1.21 1.17 7.75
C LEU A 58 0.08 1.92 7.39
N VAL A 59 0.71 1.58 6.27
CA VAL A 59 1.93 2.24 5.77
C VAL A 59 1.68 3.70 5.43
N ASP A 60 0.55 3.99 4.78
CA ASP A 60 0.16 5.36 4.45
C ASP A 60 -0.25 6.16 5.68
N TYR A 61 -0.92 5.54 6.66
CA TYR A 61 -1.34 6.18 7.90
C TYR A 61 -0.17 6.48 8.85
N TYR A 62 0.71 5.51 9.10
CA TYR A 62 1.85 5.64 10.01
C TYR A 62 3.10 6.23 9.34
N ASP A 63 3.03 6.59 8.05
CA ASP A 63 4.12 7.18 7.27
C ASP A 63 5.42 6.34 7.31
N CYS A 64 5.30 5.02 7.21
CA CYS A 64 6.40 4.07 7.48
C CYS A 64 6.83 3.24 6.26
N LEU A 65 6.76 3.83 5.07
CA LEU A 65 7.06 3.17 3.79
C LEU A 65 8.44 2.49 3.78
N GLU A 66 9.49 3.21 4.16
CA GLU A 66 10.88 2.76 4.04
C GLU A 66 11.14 1.41 4.71
N VAL A 67 10.44 1.13 5.81
CA VAL A 67 10.62 -0.10 6.60
C VAL A 67 9.92 -1.30 5.95
N VAL A 68 8.86 -1.05 5.17
CA VAL A 68 7.99 -2.09 4.57
C VAL A 68 8.32 -2.35 3.10
N GLU A 69 8.90 -1.38 2.40
CA GLU A 69 9.14 -1.39 0.95
C GLU A 69 9.82 -2.69 0.46
N ILE A 70 10.88 -3.13 1.13
CA ILE A 70 11.61 -4.36 0.76
C ILE A 70 10.75 -5.64 0.84
N PHE A 71 9.76 -5.68 1.73
CA PHE A 71 8.83 -6.81 1.82
C PHE A 71 7.80 -6.74 0.70
N TYR A 72 7.30 -5.53 0.40
CA TYR A 72 6.37 -5.30 -0.70
C TYR A 72 6.98 -5.67 -2.05
N GLU A 73 8.22 -5.29 -2.34
CA GLU A 73 8.94 -5.71 -3.55
C GLU A 73 8.99 -7.23 -3.70
N ARG A 74 9.17 -7.96 -2.58
CA ARG A 74 9.18 -9.41 -2.59
C ARG A 74 7.79 -10.01 -2.81
N TRP A 75 6.77 -9.45 -2.16
CA TRP A 75 5.39 -9.92 -2.31
C TRP A 75 4.88 -9.70 -3.73
N THR A 76 5.19 -8.55 -4.32
CA THR A 76 4.82 -8.20 -5.70
C THR A 76 5.50 -9.12 -6.71
N GLN A 77 6.78 -9.46 -6.53
CA GLN A 77 7.44 -10.47 -7.38
C GLN A 77 6.72 -11.82 -7.35
N TRP A 78 6.17 -12.22 -6.19
CA TRP A 78 5.43 -13.47 -6.06
C TRP A 78 4.00 -13.40 -6.63
N HIS A 79 3.27 -12.33 -6.31
CA HIS A 79 1.86 -12.20 -6.67
C HIS A 79 1.62 -11.78 -8.11
N LEU A 80 2.48 -10.91 -8.65
CA LEU A 80 2.21 -10.27 -9.92
C LEU A 80 2.79 -11.00 -11.11
N ASP A 81 3.68 -11.97 -10.88
CA ASP A 81 4.42 -12.68 -11.92
C ASP A 81 4.72 -11.68 -13.04
N LEU A 82 5.60 -10.69 -12.79
CA LEU A 82 5.81 -9.53 -13.68
C LEU A 82 6.12 -9.92 -15.14
N ASN A 83 6.37 -11.21 -15.40
CA ASN A 83 6.44 -11.81 -16.72
C ASN A 83 5.07 -12.10 -17.38
N LYS A 84 4.01 -12.44 -16.63
CA LYS A 84 2.61 -12.54 -17.10
C LYS A 84 1.97 -11.18 -17.31
N HIS A 85 2.21 -10.23 -16.41
CA HIS A 85 1.83 -8.83 -16.57
C HIS A 85 3.06 -7.99 -16.87
N ASN A 86 3.79 -8.40 -17.92
CA ASN A 86 4.82 -7.56 -18.52
C ASN A 86 4.06 -6.36 -19.08
N TYR A 87 3.79 -5.34 -18.27
CA TYR A 87 3.25 -4.06 -18.71
C TYR A 87 4.34 -3.46 -19.58
N PRO A 88 4.27 -3.63 -20.90
CA PRO A 88 5.24 -3.01 -21.79
C PRO A 88 5.16 -1.50 -21.55
N GLU A 89 6.15 -0.74 -22.01
CA GLU A 89 5.90 0.70 -22.19
C GLU A 89 4.52 0.88 -22.81
N LEU A 90 3.68 1.75 -22.22
CA LEU A 90 2.28 1.95 -22.60
C LEU A 90 2.04 2.05 -24.12
N SER A 91 3.06 2.47 -24.88
CA SER A 91 3.07 2.55 -26.34
C SER A 91 2.98 1.19 -27.07
N LEU A 92 3.47 0.10 -26.48
CA LEU A 92 3.59 -1.22 -27.12
C LEU A 92 2.45 -2.20 -26.77
N ALA A 93 1.51 -1.80 -25.90
CA ALA A 93 0.59 -2.71 -25.21
C ALA A 93 -0.90 -2.38 -25.34
N LEU A 94 -1.25 -1.30 -26.04
CA LEU A 94 -2.62 -0.78 -26.12
C LEU A 94 -3.69 -1.85 -26.47
N PRO A 95 -3.49 -2.78 -27.43
CA PRO A 95 -4.49 -3.79 -27.75
C PRO A 95 -4.68 -4.85 -26.65
N SER A 96 -3.61 -5.21 -25.93
CA SER A 96 -3.65 -6.19 -24.85
C SER A 96 -4.15 -5.60 -23.53
N ILE A 97 -3.95 -4.29 -23.31
CA ILE A 97 -4.48 -3.54 -22.17
C ILE A 97 -5.98 -3.25 -22.35
N ALA A 98 -6.43 -2.91 -23.56
CA ALA A 98 -7.85 -2.67 -23.85
C ALA A 98 -8.71 -3.95 -23.82
N ALA A 99 -8.08 -5.13 -23.78
CA ALA A 99 -8.76 -6.41 -23.65
C ALA A 99 -8.84 -6.92 -22.20
N GLN A 100 -8.22 -6.21 -21.25
CA GLN A 100 -8.20 -6.57 -19.83
C GLN A 100 -9.24 -5.77 -19.07
N ASN A 101 -9.95 -6.41 -18.15
CA ASN A 101 -10.88 -5.72 -17.27
C ASN A 101 -10.10 -4.98 -16.17
N PHE A 102 -10.62 -3.83 -15.75
CA PHE A 102 -10.18 -3.16 -14.53
C PHE A 102 -11.20 -3.44 -13.42
N GLY A 103 -10.80 -4.16 -12.39
CA GLY A 103 -11.67 -4.62 -11.32
C GLY A 103 -11.16 -4.26 -9.91
N PRO A 104 -11.73 -4.90 -8.88
CA PRO A 104 -11.36 -4.67 -7.49
C PRO A 104 -9.89 -4.97 -7.21
N ASP A 105 -9.34 -6.03 -7.80
CA ASP A 105 -7.95 -6.43 -7.60
C ASP A 105 -6.99 -5.40 -8.21
N GLU A 106 -7.26 -4.91 -9.42
CA GLU A 106 -6.48 -3.84 -10.06
C GLU A 106 -6.55 -2.53 -9.27
N THR A 107 -7.69 -2.26 -8.63
CA THR A 107 -7.87 -1.10 -7.75
C THR A 107 -6.98 -1.20 -6.51
N VAL A 108 -6.92 -2.37 -5.86
CA VAL A 108 -6.02 -2.62 -4.74
C VAL A 108 -4.56 -2.51 -5.18
N LEU A 109 -4.23 -3.07 -6.35
CA LEU A 109 -2.88 -2.97 -6.91
C LEU A 109 -2.50 -1.53 -7.22
N LEU A 110 -3.43 -0.71 -7.71
CA LEU A 110 -3.18 0.70 -8.00
C LEU A 110 -2.95 1.47 -6.70
N PHE A 111 -3.82 1.29 -5.69
CA PHE A 111 -3.65 1.87 -4.37
C PHE A 111 -2.28 1.52 -3.77
N THR A 112 -1.93 0.23 -3.75
CA THR A 112 -0.65 -0.21 -3.18
C THR A 112 0.54 0.33 -3.99
N ALA A 113 0.49 0.33 -5.32
CA ALA A 113 1.55 0.91 -6.14
C ALA A 113 1.77 2.41 -5.85
N LEU A 114 0.70 3.15 -5.54
CA LEU A 114 0.79 4.56 -5.12
C LEU A 114 1.40 4.73 -3.73
N VAL A 115 0.97 3.92 -2.75
CA VAL A 115 1.54 3.93 -1.39
C VAL A 115 3.03 3.60 -1.40
N PHE A 116 3.42 2.59 -2.18
CA PHE A 116 4.78 2.05 -2.25
C PHE A 116 5.66 2.70 -3.32
N LYS A 117 5.24 3.82 -3.94
CA LYS A 117 6.00 4.54 -4.97
C LYS A 117 6.46 3.68 -6.16
N ASN A 118 5.72 2.62 -6.47
CA ASN A 118 5.98 1.81 -7.66
C ASN A 118 5.40 2.50 -8.90
N HIS A 119 6.11 3.53 -9.39
CA HIS A 119 5.65 4.37 -10.49
C HIS A 119 5.42 3.61 -11.80
N VAL A 120 6.21 2.55 -12.05
CA VAL A 120 6.08 1.71 -13.24
C VAL A 120 4.74 0.98 -13.20
N GLN A 121 4.44 0.33 -12.08
CA GLN A 121 3.17 -0.37 -11.89
C GLN A 121 1.98 0.59 -11.87
N ALA A 122 2.08 1.70 -11.14
CA ALA A 122 1.02 2.71 -11.07
C ALA A 122 0.70 3.26 -12.47
N ARG A 123 1.72 3.55 -13.28
CA ARG A 123 1.52 4.06 -14.65
C ARG A 123 0.81 3.04 -15.56
N GLY A 124 1.15 1.76 -15.47
CA GLY A 124 0.47 0.70 -16.20
C GLY A 124 -1.01 0.58 -15.79
N LEU A 125 -1.28 0.57 -14.48
CA LEU A 125 -2.62 0.46 -13.92
C LEU A 125 -3.50 1.69 -14.20
N PHE A 126 -2.93 2.89 -14.21
CA PHE A 126 -3.65 4.09 -14.66
C PHE A 126 -4.06 3.98 -16.12
N GLY A 127 -3.16 3.50 -17.00
CA GLY A 127 -3.51 3.24 -18.38
C GLY A 127 -4.69 2.26 -18.49
N LEU A 128 -4.61 1.14 -17.75
CA LEU A 128 -5.66 0.13 -17.73
C LEU A 128 -7.00 0.71 -17.25
N ALA A 129 -7.00 1.49 -16.17
CA ALA A 129 -8.19 2.16 -15.65
C ALA A 129 -8.80 3.10 -16.70
N ILE A 130 -8.00 4.02 -17.26
CA ILE A 130 -8.47 5.03 -18.22
C ILE A 130 -9.14 4.38 -19.44
N PHE A 131 -8.63 3.25 -19.91
CA PHE A 131 -9.18 2.59 -21.11
C PHE A 131 -10.36 1.67 -20.84
N ASN A 132 -10.54 1.17 -19.61
CA ASN A 132 -11.50 0.11 -19.31
C ASN A 132 -12.58 0.49 -18.29
N THR A 133 -12.61 1.74 -17.81
CA THR A 133 -13.69 2.23 -16.94
C THR A 133 -14.50 3.33 -17.61
N GLU A 134 -15.83 3.26 -17.49
CA GLU A 134 -16.76 4.23 -18.10
C GLU A 134 -16.98 5.48 -17.23
N GLY A 135 -16.30 5.59 -16.10
CA GLY A 135 -16.46 6.67 -15.12
C GLY A 135 -15.40 6.63 -14.02
N PRO A 136 -15.60 7.41 -12.93
CA PRO A 136 -14.74 7.39 -11.76
C PRO A 136 -14.58 5.98 -11.19
N LEU A 137 -13.41 5.69 -10.63
CA LEU A 137 -13.16 4.44 -9.93
C LEU A 137 -13.89 4.47 -8.57
N GLU A 138 -14.94 3.67 -8.44
CA GLU A 138 -15.62 3.45 -7.17
C GLU A 138 -14.78 2.50 -6.31
N THR A 139 -14.33 2.97 -5.15
CA THR A 139 -13.49 2.19 -4.24
C THR A 139 -13.64 2.65 -2.80
N ASP A 140 -13.56 1.68 -1.87
CA ASP A 140 -13.48 1.95 -0.44
C ASP A 140 -12.05 2.30 0.03
N LEU A 141 -11.06 2.25 -0.87
CA LEU A 141 -9.68 2.62 -0.58
C LEU A 141 -9.49 4.14 -0.68
N ALA A 142 -8.93 4.73 0.37
CA ALA A 142 -8.62 6.15 0.39
C ALA A 142 -7.53 6.52 -0.62
N ILE A 143 -7.56 7.76 -1.10
CA ILE A 143 -6.43 8.33 -1.84
C ILE A 143 -5.23 8.40 -0.88
N PRO A 144 -4.08 7.79 -1.20
CA PRO A 144 -2.91 7.82 -0.32
C PRO A 144 -2.50 9.26 0.06
N ASN A 145 -2.22 9.49 1.33
CA ASN A 145 -1.82 10.79 1.87
C ASN A 145 -0.63 11.40 1.12
N ARG A 146 0.27 10.56 0.62
CA ARG A 146 1.43 11.00 -0.17
C ARG A 146 1.05 11.63 -1.50
N VAL A 147 0.00 11.14 -2.15
CA VAL A 147 -0.53 11.75 -3.39
C VAL A 147 -1.15 13.11 -3.08
N LEU A 148 -1.88 13.22 -1.95
CA LEU A 148 -2.44 14.48 -1.48
C LEU A 148 -1.37 15.49 -1.02
N GLY A 149 -0.23 15.00 -0.51
CA GLY A 149 0.91 15.84 -0.14
C GLY A 149 1.56 16.49 -1.37
N MET A 150 1.62 15.78 -2.50
CA MET A 150 2.17 16.32 -3.75
C MET A 150 1.35 17.47 -4.33
N SER A 151 0.01 17.42 -4.22
CA SER A 151 -0.84 18.52 -4.72
C SER A 151 -0.68 19.79 -3.90
N ARG A 152 -0.47 19.67 -2.57
CA ARG A 152 -0.28 20.83 -1.70
C ARG A 152 1.03 21.59 -1.92
N ILE A 153 2.06 20.95 -2.49
CA ILE A 153 3.36 21.59 -2.77
C ILE A 153 3.28 22.48 -4.03
N GLN A 154 2.26 22.31 -4.87
CA GLN A 154 2.08 23.17 -6.07
C GLN A 154 1.33 24.47 -5.79
N ASP A 155 0.72 24.62 -4.61
CA ASP A 155 -0.08 25.78 -4.20
C ASP A 155 0.66 26.74 -3.23
N SER A 156 1.97 26.56 -3.03
CA SER A 156 2.82 27.35 -2.12
C SER A 156 4.05 27.92 -2.82
#